data_AF-A0A9X9L8P0-F1
#
_entry.id   AF-A0A9X9L8P0-F1
#
_cell.length_a   1.000
_cell.length_b   1.000
_cell.length_c   1.000
_cell.angle_alpha   90.00
_cell.angle_beta   90.00
_cell.angle_gamma   90.00
#
_symmetry.space_group_name_H-M   'P 1'
#
loop_
_entity.id
_entity.type
_entity.pdbx_description
1 polymer ?
#
loop_
_entity_poly.entity_id
_entity_poly.type
_entity_poly.pdbx_seq_one_letter_code
_entity_poly.pdbx_strand_id
1 'polypeptide(L)'
;TNSHLRNLDLSGADPWDLKADDHNVTRESNYHVMTLLSLERNRVLFRIAMKPCGRKIDTRGSILDFVVEIRDAIRAHQRLVNISILHGDISEGNIILKNSTSDDDSHGMLIYFDCSVKLKGNVAEDKELFLTGTVKFMEIE
;
A
#
# COMPACT_ATOMS: atom_id res chain seq x y z
N THR A 1 15.40 -7.85 26.11
CA THR A 1 14.32 -8.46 26.91
C THR A 1 13.61 -9.52 26.05
N ASN A 2 14.10 -10.76 26.08
CA ASN A 2 13.60 -11.88 25.26
C ASN A 2 12.50 -12.68 25.99
N SER A 3 11.57 -11.98 26.65
CA SER A 3 10.49 -12.62 27.44
C SER A 3 9.50 -13.40 26.58
N HIS A 4 9.34 -13.02 25.30
CA HIS A 4 8.39 -13.66 24.37
C HIS A 4 8.92 -14.96 23.73
N LEU A 5 10.20 -15.27 23.88
CA LEU A 5 10.84 -16.46 23.29
C LEU A 5 11.02 -17.61 24.28
N ARG A 6 10.64 -17.43 25.56
CA ARG A 6 10.90 -18.39 26.64
C ARG A 6 10.27 -19.78 26.45
N ASN A 7 9.29 -19.91 25.55
CA ASN A 7 8.55 -21.15 25.32
C ASN A 7 8.68 -21.69 23.89
N LEU A 8 9.61 -21.15 23.09
CA LEU A 8 9.91 -21.66 21.75
C LEU A 8 11.03 -22.68 21.84
N ASP A 9 10.65 -23.95 21.88
CA ASP A 9 11.58 -25.07 21.72
C ASP A 9 11.85 -25.27 20.22
N LEU A 10 13.06 -24.92 19.80
CA LEU A 10 13.54 -25.12 18.43
C LEU A 10 14.51 -26.30 18.33
N SER A 11 14.59 -27.15 19.36
CA SER A 11 15.50 -28.31 19.37
C SER A 11 15.16 -29.37 18.31
N GLY A 12 13.92 -29.37 17.82
CA GLY A 12 13.45 -30.23 16.74
C GLY A 12 13.28 -29.53 15.39
N ALA A 13 13.72 -28.27 15.26
CA ALA A 13 13.63 -27.56 13.98
C ALA A 13 14.78 -27.99 13.07
N ASP A 14 14.45 -28.63 11.95
CA ASP A 14 15.42 -28.90 10.91
C ASP A 14 15.93 -27.56 10.33
N PRO A 15 17.25 -27.35 10.23
CA PRO A 15 17.80 -26.18 9.55
C PRO A 15 17.35 -26.19 8.09
N TRP A 16 16.52 -25.21 7.70
CA TRP A 16 16.16 -25.00 6.30
C TRP A 16 17.34 -24.35 5.59
N ASP A 17 18.14 -25.19 4.92
CA ASP A 17 19.25 -24.74 4.07
C ASP A 17 18.69 -24.46 2.67
N LEU A 18 18.54 -23.18 2.33
CA LEU A 18 18.13 -22.75 1.00
C LEU A 18 19.30 -23.00 0.05
N LYS A 19 19.34 -24.19 -0.55
CA LYS A 19 20.29 -24.47 -1.62
C LYS A 19 19.92 -23.62 -2.83
N ALA A 20 20.64 -22.52 -3.00
CA ALA A 20 20.69 -21.84 -4.28
C ALA A 20 21.28 -22.84 -5.29
N ASP A 21 20.54 -23.13 -6.36
CA ASP A 21 21.09 -23.83 -7.50
C ASP A 21 22.13 -22.90 -8.16
N ASP A 22 23.38 -23.10 -7.77
CA ASP A 22 24.53 -22.41 -8.33
C ASP A 22 24.72 -22.85 -9.79
N HIS A 23 24.28 -22.02 -10.73
CA HIS A 23 24.87 -22.01 -12.06
C HIS A 23 26.24 -21.32 -12.00
N ASN A 24 27.26 -22.15 -11.92
CA ASN A 24 28.68 -21.87 -11.78
C ASN A 24 29.20 -20.77 -12.73
N VAL A 25 29.76 -19.69 -12.17
CA VAL A 25 30.93 -19.03 -12.79
C VAL A 25 31.94 -18.66 -11.70
N THR A 26 33.15 -19.17 -11.93
CA THR A 26 34.45 -18.87 -11.29
C THR A 26 34.82 -19.49 -9.95
N ARG A 27 35.99 -20.14 -10.02
CA ARG A 27 36.75 -20.89 -9.04
C ARG A 27 37.62 -19.94 -8.23
N GLU A 28 37.31 -19.72 -6.96
CA GLU A 28 38.33 -19.46 -5.95
C GLU A 28 37.85 -19.80 -4.54
N SER A 29 38.64 -20.66 -3.90
CA SER A 29 38.49 -21.16 -2.55
C SER A 29 38.94 -20.11 -1.54
N ASN A 30 38.06 -19.71 -0.63
CA ASN A 30 38.38 -19.38 0.76
C ASN A 30 37.06 -19.24 1.54
N TYR A 31 36.81 -20.17 2.45
CA TYR A 31 35.71 -20.08 3.41
C TYR A 31 36.02 -18.94 4.39
N HIS A 32 35.75 -17.70 3.99
CA HIS A 32 35.52 -16.66 4.96
C HIS A 32 34.19 -17.02 5.61
N VAL A 33 34.24 -17.56 6.83
CA VAL A 33 33.08 -17.60 7.71
C VAL A 33 32.67 -16.14 7.85
N MET A 34 31.71 -15.73 7.03
CA MET A 34 31.03 -14.45 7.17
C MET A 34 30.23 -14.63 8.45
N THR A 35 30.82 -14.22 9.56
CA THR A 35 30.10 -13.96 10.80
C THR A 35 28.92 -13.12 10.35
N LEU A 36 27.73 -13.73 10.25
CA LEU A 36 26.50 -13.04 9.96
C LEU A 36 26.37 -12.04 11.10
N LEU A 37 26.89 -10.82 10.87
CA LEU A 37 26.60 -9.65 11.67
C LEU A 37 25.11 -9.76 11.89
N SER A 38 24.75 -9.97 13.16
CA SER A 38 23.38 -10.10 13.61
C SER A 38 22.53 -9.19 12.76
N LEU A 39 21.76 -9.76 11.82
CA LEU A 39 20.89 -9.01 10.94
C LEU A 39 19.81 -8.46 11.86
N GLU A 40 20.12 -7.37 12.56
CA GLU A 40 19.21 -6.65 13.41
C GLU A 40 18.13 -6.15 12.47
N ARG A 41 17.01 -6.86 12.48
CA ARG A 41 15.82 -6.47 11.73
C ARG A 41 15.29 -5.19 12.35
N ASN A 42 15.78 -4.07 11.85
CA ASN A 42 15.28 -2.74 12.16
C ASN A 42 13.88 -2.59 11.57
N ARG A 43 12.86 -2.99 12.36
CA ARG A 43 11.45 -2.83 11.98
C ARG A 43 10.91 -1.53 12.56
N VAL A 44 10.51 -0.63 11.68
CA VAL A 44 9.82 0.61 12.01
C VAL A 44 8.36 0.49 11.59
N LEU A 45 7.43 0.83 12.49
CA LEU A 45 6.00 0.89 12.20
C LEU A 45 5.59 2.36 12.01
N PHE A 46 5.02 2.67 10.86
CA PHE A 46 4.39 3.96 10.59
C PHE A 46 2.88 3.87 10.83
N ARG A 47 2.30 4.92 11.42
CA ARG A 47 0.85 5.06 11.64
C ARG A 47 0.39 6.44 11.20
N ILE A 48 -0.71 6.47 10.45
CA ILE A 48 -1.39 7.71 10.08
C ILE A 48 -2.72 7.74 10.82
N ALA A 49 -2.95 8.77 11.63
CA ALA A 49 -4.22 9.01 12.29
C ALA A 49 -4.97 10.11 11.52
N MET A 50 -6.21 9.83 11.11
CA MET A 50 -7.01 10.74 10.28
C MET A 50 -8.38 11.01 10.90
N LYS A 51 -8.94 12.17 10.59
CA LYS A 51 -10.34 12.53 10.83
C LYS A 51 -10.92 13.19 9.57
N PRO A 52 -12.24 13.07 9.35
CA PRO A 52 -13.19 12.29 10.13
C PRO A 52 -13.11 10.78 9.83
N CYS A 53 -13.57 9.96 10.78
CA CYS A 53 -13.71 8.53 10.55
C CYS A 53 -14.96 8.28 9.70
N GLY A 54 -14.82 7.49 8.64
CA GLY A 54 -15.92 7.08 7.79
C GLY A 54 -16.19 5.58 7.88
N ARG A 55 -17.25 5.14 7.20
CA ARG A 55 -17.54 3.73 6.93
C ARG A 55 -17.25 3.39 5.47
N LYS A 56 -16.96 2.12 5.19
CA LYS A 56 -16.80 1.64 3.82
C LYS A 56 -18.13 1.69 3.06
N ILE A 57 -18.02 1.70 1.73
CA ILE A 57 -19.14 1.40 0.84
C ILE A 57 -19.53 -0.06 1.07
N ASP A 58 -20.53 -0.29 1.91
CA ASP A 58 -21.11 -1.61 2.15
C ASP A 58 -22.55 -1.66 1.64
N THR A 59 -23.15 -2.85 1.62
CA THR A 59 -24.50 -3.09 1.09
C THR A 59 -25.63 -2.42 1.91
N ARG A 60 -25.31 -1.55 2.87
CA ARG A 60 -26.27 -0.90 3.77
C ARG A 60 -26.59 0.55 3.38
N GLY A 61 -26.00 1.08 2.31
CA GLY A 61 -26.28 2.43 1.79
C GLY A 61 -27.51 2.49 0.88
N SER A 62 -28.12 3.68 0.79
CA SER A 62 -29.10 4.00 -0.24
C SER A 62 -28.44 4.27 -1.59
N ILE A 63 -29.20 4.24 -2.69
CA ILE A 63 -28.69 4.66 -4.02
C ILE A 63 -28.16 6.09 -3.98
N LEU A 64 -28.79 6.96 -3.18
CA LEU A 64 -28.37 8.34 -3.04
C LEU A 64 -27.00 8.44 -2.36
N ASP A 65 -26.76 7.63 -1.31
CA ASP A 65 -25.44 7.58 -0.65
C ASP A 65 -24.36 7.17 -1.65
N PHE A 66 -24.62 6.13 -2.44
CA PHE A 66 -23.69 5.69 -3.49
C PHE A 66 -23.37 6.78 -4.51
N VAL A 67 -24.39 7.50 -5.02
CA VAL A 67 -24.18 8.58 -5.99
C VAL A 67 -23.38 9.75 -5.38
N VAL A 68 -23.67 10.10 -4.14
CA VAL A 68 -22.95 11.16 -3.42
C VAL A 68 -21.49 10.78 -3.20
N GLU A 69 -21.22 9.53 -2.83
CA GLU A 69 -19.86 9.02 -2.62
C GLU A 69 -19.04 9.05 -3.91
N ILE A 70 -19.59 8.55 -5.02
CA ILE A 70 -18.91 8.59 -6.32
C ILE A 70 -18.65 10.03 -6.77
N ARG A 71 -19.63 10.93 -6.59
CA ARG A 71 -19.46 12.36 -6.87
C ARG A 71 -18.28 12.94 -6.08
N ASP A 72 -18.18 12.62 -4.79
CA ASP A 72 -17.15 13.16 -3.92
C ASP A 72 -15.78 12.54 -4.19
N ALA A 73 -15.72 11.25 -4.55
CA ALA A 73 -14.49 10.60 -5.01
C ALA A 73 -13.95 11.23 -6.30
N ILE A 74 -14.83 11.53 -7.27
CA ILE A 74 -14.45 12.26 -8.50
C ILE A 74 -13.91 13.64 -8.16
N ARG A 75 -14.60 14.41 -7.32
CA ARG A 75 -14.14 15.75 -6.88
C ARG A 75 -12.79 15.69 -6.17
N ALA A 76 -12.59 14.71 -5.29
CA ALA A 76 -11.31 14.50 -4.61
C ALA A 76 -10.19 14.19 -5.61
N HIS A 77 -10.44 13.29 -6.57
CA HIS A 77 -9.48 12.96 -7.61
C HIS A 77 -9.14 14.17 -8.50
N GLN A 78 -10.15 14.96 -8.92
CA GLN A 78 -9.92 16.20 -9.66
C GLN A 78 -8.99 17.18 -8.91
N ARG A 79 -9.17 17.32 -7.58
CA ARG A 79 -8.28 18.14 -6.75
C ARG A 79 -6.84 17.59 -6.72
N LEU A 80 -6.65 16.27 -6.73
CA LEU A 80 -5.33 15.64 -6.81
C LEU A 80 -4.67 15.90 -8.17
N VAL A 81 -5.41 15.73 -9.26
CA VAL A 81 -4.90 15.98 -10.62
C VAL A 81 -4.48 17.44 -10.78
N ASN A 82 -5.21 18.39 -10.19
CA ASN A 82 -4.84 19.82 -10.20
C ASN A 82 -3.48 20.11 -9.54
N ILE A 83 -3.02 19.24 -8.64
CA ILE A 83 -1.68 19.31 -8.02
C ILE A 83 -0.71 18.27 -8.59
N SER A 84 -1.02 17.72 -9.78
CA SER A 84 -0.22 16.74 -10.51
C SER A 84 -0.05 15.43 -9.74
N ILE A 85 -1.10 14.94 -9.06
CA ILE A 85 -1.11 13.65 -8.39
C ILE A 85 -2.21 12.77 -8.99
N LEU A 86 -1.84 11.58 -9.45
CA LEU A 86 -2.75 10.50 -9.78
C LEU A 86 -2.93 9.60 -8.55
N HIS A 87 -4.17 9.24 -8.21
CA HIS A 87 -4.45 8.37 -7.06
C HIS A 87 -3.95 6.93 -7.27
N GLY A 88 -4.10 6.40 -8.49
CA GLY A 88 -3.62 5.08 -8.90
C GLY A 88 -4.47 3.89 -8.46
N ASP A 89 -5.25 3.99 -7.37
CA ASP A 89 -6.08 2.87 -6.89
C ASP A 89 -7.50 3.32 -6.47
N ILE A 90 -8.29 3.82 -7.41
CA ILE A 90 -9.69 4.18 -7.11
C ILE A 90 -10.52 2.89 -7.09
N SER A 91 -11.01 2.54 -5.91
CA SER A 91 -11.79 1.33 -5.67
C SER A 91 -12.83 1.55 -4.57
N GLU A 92 -13.84 0.68 -4.48
CA GLU A 92 -14.84 0.71 -3.39
C GLU A 92 -14.21 0.64 -1.99
N GLY A 93 -13.04 -0.02 -1.86
CA GLY A 93 -12.33 -0.17 -0.59
C GLY A 93 -11.59 1.08 -0.15
N ASN A 94 -11.34 2.00 -1.09
CA ASN A 94 -10.53 3.20 -0.91
C ASN A 94 -11.38 4.47 -0.87
N ILE A 95 -12.71 4.34 -0.90
CA ILE A 95 -13.66 5.43 -0.70
C ILE A 95 -14.41 5.14 0.60
N ILE A 96 -14.50 6.14 1.49
CA ILE A 96 -15.27 6.02 2.73
C ILE A 96 -16.33 7.11 2.83
N LEU A 97 -17.49 6.75 3.38
CA LEU A 97 -18.56 7.67 3.71
C LEU A 97 -18.32 8.27 5.10
N LYS A 98 -18.28 9.59 5.16
CA LYS A 98 -18.21 10.40 6.37
C LYS A 98 -19.47 11.25 6.51
N ASN A 99 -19.74 11.67 7.75
CA ASN A 99 -20.74 12.71 7.98
C ASN A 99 -20.21 14.04 7.45
N SER A 100 -21.08 14.83 6.81
CA SER A 100 -20.77 16.21 6.46
C SER A 100 -20.60 17.04 7.74
N THR A 101 -19.83 18.12 7.62
CA THR A 101 -19.63 19.10 8.70
C THR A 101 -20.23 20.44 8.28
N SER A 102 -20.24 21.41 9.18
CA SER A 102 -20.67 22.79 8.84
C SER A 102 -19.87 23.41 7.71
N ASP A 103 -18.62 22.97 7.54
CA ASP A 103 -17.64 23.59 6.65
C ASP A 103 -17.41 22.76 5.38
N ASP A 104 -17.97 21.55 5.31
CA ASP A 104 -17.73 20.60 4.22
C ASP A 104 -18.98 19.75 3.97
N ASP A 105 -19.60 20.00 2.81
CA ASP A 105 -20.78 19.29 2.32
C ASP A 105 -20.44 17.94 1.67
N SER A 106 -19.17 17.56 1.61
CA SER A 106 -18.79 16.24 1.13
C SER A 106 -19.12 15.17 2.17
N HIS A 107 -19.70 14.09 1.68
CA HIS A 107 -19.95 12.87 2.42
C HIS A 107 -18.98 11.76 2.03
N GLY A 108 -18.32 11.83 0.87
CA GLY A 108 -17.26 10.89 0.49
C GLY A 108 -15.86 11.41 0.85
N MET A 109 -14.95 10.48 1.16
CA MET A 109 -13.52 10.75 1.30
C MET A 109 -12.70 9.66 0.59
N LEU A 110 -11.81 10.07 -0.30
CA LEU A 110 -10.84 9.19 -0.96
C LEU A 110 -9.63 8.99 -0.04
N ILE A 111 -9.26 7.73 0.18
CA ILE A 111 -8.16 7.29 1.05
C ILE A 111 -7.24 6.33 0.28
N TYR A 112 -6.15 5.91 0.92
CA TYR A 112 -5.25 4.87 0.41
C TYR A 112 -4.40 5.33 -0.80
N PHE A 113 -3.35 6.08 -0.49
CA PHE A 113 -2.45 6.72 -1.47
C PHE A 113 -1.18 5.90 -1.77
N ASP A 114 -1.13 4.63 -1.37
CA ASP A 114 0.07 3.79 -1.52
C ASP A 114 0.44 3.56 -3.00
N CYS A 115 -0.55 3.62 -3.90
CA CYS A 115 -0.36 3.54 -5.35
C CYS A 115 -0.36 4.92 -6.04
N SER A 116 -0.34 6.01 -5.29
CA SER A 116 -0.41 7.36 -5.87
C SER A 116 0.92 7.76 -6.50
N VAL A 117 0.85 8.45 -7.64
CA VAL A 117 2.01 8.89 -8.41
C VAL A 117 1.94 10.38 -8.65
N LYS A 118 3.07 11.06 -8.49
CA LYS A 118 3.21 12.47 -8.88
C LYS A 118 3.57 12.53 -10.35
N LEU A 119 2.69 13.10 -11.15
CA LEU A 119 2.91 13.32 -12.58
C LEU A 119 4.07 14.30 -12.75
N LYS A 120 5.11 13.91 -13.49
CA LYS A 120 6.15 14.84 -13.92
C LYS A 120 5.62 15.52 -15.19
N GLY A 121 5.88 16.82 -15.35
CA GLY A 121 5.33 17.62 -16.48
C GLY A 121 5.69 17.11 -17.88
N ASN A 122 6.56 16.11 -17.97
CA ASN A 122 6.99 15.37 -19.14
C ASN A 122 6.44 13.93 -19.10
N VAL A 123 5.17 13.80 -19.51
CA VAL A 123 4.39 12.54 -19.63
C VAL A 123 5.14 11.39 -20.35
N ALA A 124 6.14 11.71 -21.17
CA ALA A 124 6.92 10.73 -21.93
C ALA A 124 7.87 9.84 -21.08
N GLU A 125 8.21 10.26 -19.85
CA GLU A 125 9.08 9.50 -18.93
C GLU A 125 8.29 8.69 -17.88
N ASP A 126 6.97 8.90 -17.76
CA ASP A 126 6.11 8.20 -16.79
C ASP A 126 5.69 6.80 -17.30
N LYS A 127 6.57 6.11 -18.04
CA LYS A 127 6.37 4.74 -18.56
C LYS A 127 6.56 3.64 -17.51
N GLU A 128 6.92 4.01 -16.28
CA GLU A 128 7.00 3.13 -15.11
C GLU A 128 5.78 3.28 -14.19
N LEU A 129 4.61 3.62 -14.73
CA LEU A 129 3.35 3.33 -14.04
C LEU A 129 3.17 1.80 -14.04
N PHE A 130 3.84 1.13 -13.10
CA PHE A 130 3.65 -0.29 -12.85
C PHE A 130 2.15 -0.55 -12.66
N LEU A 131 1.67 -1.65 -13.24
CA LEU A 131 0.27 -2.09 -13.10
C LEU A 131 -0.01 -2.39 -11.61
N THR A 132 -0.39 -1.35 -10.87
CA THR A 132 -0.58 -1.34 -9.41
C THR A 132 -1.98 -0.88 -9.07
N GLY A 133 -2.51 -1.38 -7.96
CA GLY A 133 -3.88 -1.13 -7.52
C GLY A 133 -4.79 -2.36 -7.66
N THR A 134 -6.09 -2.12 -7.56
CA THR A 134 -7.10 -3.17 -7.57
C THR A 134 -7.42 -3.61 -9.00
N VAL A 135 -7.05 -4.84 -9.37
CA VAL A 135 -7.14 -5.38 -10.75
C VAL A 135 -8.50 -5.13 -11.43
N LYS A 136 -9.63 -5.32 -10.72
CA LYS A 136 -10.98 -5.11 -11.29
C LYS A 136 -11.31 -3.66 -11.65
N PHE A 137 -10.51 -2.70 -11.20
CA PHE A 137 -10.74 -1.25 -11.37
C PHE A 137 -9.59 -0.55 -12.10
N MET A 138 -8.58 -1.29 -12.58
CA MET A 138 -7.48 -0.73 -13.35
C MET A 138 -7.94 -0.24 -14.73
N GLU A 139 -7.33 0.85 -15.18
CA GLU A 139 -7.43 1.30 -16.56
C GLU A 139 -6.67 0.33 -17.49
N ILE A 140 -7.12 0.19 -18.73
CA ILE A 140 -6.58 -0.80 -19.69
C ILE A 140 -5.43 -0.24 -20.55
N GLU A 141 -5.24 1.09 -20.60
CA GLU A 141 -4.33 1.85 -21.49
C GLU A 141 -4.24 1.36 -22.95
#